data_AF-A0A562QUT6-F1
#
_entry.id   AF-A0A562QUT6-F1
#
_cell.length_a   1.000
_cell.length_b   1.000
_cell.length_c   1.000
_cell.angle_alpha   90.00
_cell.angle_beta   90.00
_cell.angle_gamma   90.00
#
_symmetry.space_group_name_H-M   'P 1'
#
loop_
_entity.id
_entity.type
_entity.pdbx_description
1 polymer ?
#
loop_
_entity_poly.entity_id
_entity_poly.type
_entity_poly.pdbx_seq_one_letter_code
_entity_poly.pdbx_strand_id
1 'polypeptide(L)'
;MVQFGWQRGSVEESLRTAIEVKSFEELCALIANSMSQVEIGFVQSYLTIDYYGYDDRVLEDVYIVALDKYGVLGWLNGTFE
;
A
#
# COMPACT_ATOMS: atom_id res chain seq x y z
N MET A 1 -8.76 -3.19 11.24
CA MET A 1 -7.41 -2.60 11.39
C MET A 1 -6.76 -2.71 10.03
N VAL A 2 -6.40 -1.59 9.41
CA VAL A 2 -5.88 -1.59 8.04
C VAL A 2 -4.39 -1.92 8.10
N GLN A 3 -3.96 -2.89 7.31
CA GLN A 3 -2.57 -3.26 7.12
C GLN A 3 -2.13 -2.87 5.72
N PHE A 4 -0.90 -2.39 5.59
CA PHE A 4 -0.24 -2.12 4.33
C PHE A 4 0.93 -3.06 4.11
N GLY A 5 0.89 -3.81 3.00
CA GLY A 5 1.98 -4.65 2.55
C GLY A 5 2.68 -4.04 1.34
N TRP A 6 4.00 -3.89 1.42
CA TRP A 6 4.80 -3.45 0.27
C TRP A 6 4.84 -4.54 -0.80
N GLN A 7 4.64 -4.19 -2.07
CA GLN A 7 4.92 -5.09 -3.18
C GLN A 7 6.43 -5.10 -3.46
N ARG A 8 7.19 -5.74 -2.58
CA ARG A 8 8.64 -5.99 -2.73
C ARG A 8 8.87 -7.48 -2.51
N GLY A 9 9.34 -8.17 -3.53
CA GLY A 9 9.61 -9.62 -3.44
C GLY A 9 8.35 -10.49 -3.62
N SER A 10 8.22 -11.54 -2.80
CA SER A 10 7.11 -12.50 -2.87
C SER A 10 5.87 -12.04 -2.09
N VAL A 11 4.73 -12.68 -2.35
CA VAL A 11 3.49 -12.44 -1.59
C VAL A 11 3.69 -12.77 -0.11
N GLU A 12 4.39 -13.87 0.21
CA GLU A 12 4.69 -14.24 1.60
C GLU A 12 5.58 -13.21 2.30
N GLU A 13 6.57 -12.64 1.60
CA GLU A 13 7.43 -11.60 2.17
C GLU A 13 6.63 -10.32 2.45
N SER A 14 5.77 -9.94 1.50
CA SER A 14 4.86 -8.80 1.64
C SER A 14 3.93 -8.96 2.84
N LEU A 15 3.36 -10.15 3.04
CA LEU A 15 2.51 -10.47 4.19
C LEU A 15 3.24 -10.42 5.52
N ARG A 16 4.47 -10.96 5.57
CA ARG A 16 5.28 -10.97 6.80
C ARG A 16 5.78 -9.60 7.20
N THR A 17 5.86 -8.67 6.25
CA THR A 17 6.34 -7.30 6.46
C THR A 17 5.21 -6.27 6.42
N ALA A 18 3.96 -6.71 6.36
CA ALA A 18 2.80 -5.84 6.42
C ALA A 18 2.77 -5.09 7.75
N ILE A 19 2.46 -3.80 7.68
CA ILE A 19 2.46 -2.88 8.81
C ILE A 19 1.07 -2.34 9.03
N GLU A 20 0.69 -2.15 10.29
CA GLU A 20 -0.55 -1.46 10.63
C GLU A 20 -0.48 0.01 10.22
N VAL A 21 -1.55 0.51 9.61
CA VAL A 21 -1.72 1.91 9.23
C VAL A 21 -3.07 2.39 9.74
N LYS A 22 -3.08 3.48 10.50
CA LYS A 22 -4.26 3.98 11.22
C LYS A 22 -5.03 5.05 10.46
N SER A 23 -4.40 5.71 9.51
CA SER A 23 -5.05 6.73 8.68
C SER A 23 -4.44 6.84 7.29
N PHE A 24 -5.16 7.50 6.39
CA PHE A 24 -4.67 7.80 5.05
C PHE A 24 -3.41 8.68 5.07
N GLU A 25 -3.33 9.63 6.00
CA GLU A 25 -2.15 10.49 6.19
C GLU A 25 -0.94 9.67 6.63
N GLU A 26 -1.11 8.68 7.50
CA GLU A 26 -0.03 7.78 7.92
C GLU A 26 0.48 6.95 6.73
N LEU A 27 -0.42 6.43 5.89
CA LEU A 27 -0.04 5.74 4.65
C LEU A 27 0.79 6.65 3.73
N CYS A 28 0.31 7.88 3.52
CA CYS A 28 0.99 8.86 2.67
C CYS A 28 2.36 9.22 3.21
N ALA A 29 2.49 9.44 4.52
CA ALA A 29 3.77 9.74 5.18
C ALA A 29 4.76 8.58 5.03
N LEU A 30 4.28 7.35 5.16
CA LEU A 30 5.09 6.15 4.99
C LEU A 30 5.63 6.01 3.56
N ILE A 31 4.76 6.19 2.57
CA ILE A 31 5.14 6.13 1.16
C ILE A 31 6.11 7.27 0.83
N ALA A 32 5.80 8.51 1.24
CA ALA A 32 6.65 9.67 1.02
C ALA A 32 8.06 9.48 1.59
N ASN A 33 8.17 8.97 2.83
CA ASN A 33 9.45 8.67 3.45
C ASN A 33 10.25 7.65 2.61
N SER A 34 9.61 6.55 2.20
CA SER A 34 10.29 5.56 1.35
C SER A 34 10.70 6.10 -0.03
N MET A 35 9.94 7.03 -0.62
CA MET A 35 10.25 7.60 -1.94
C MET A 35 11.28 8.72 -1.89
N SER A 36 11.39 9.43 -0.77
CA SER A 36 12.41 10.47 -0.55
C SER A 36 13.85 9.96 -0.73
N GLN A 37 14.06 8.66 -0.55
CA GLN A 37 15.34 7.98 -0.77
C GLN A 37 15.67 7.76 -2.25
N VAL A 38 14.73 8.00 -3.16
CA VAL A 38 14.81 7.59 -4.58
C VAL A 38 14.83 8.82 -5.53
N GLU A 39 15.07 10.04 -5.04
CA GLU A 39 14.98 11.32 -5.79
C GLU A 39 13.62 11.59 -6.47
N ILE A 40 12.62 10.75 -6.19
CA ILE A 40 11.28 10.85 -6.77
C ILE A 40 10.38 11.59 -5.78
N GLY A 41 9.82 12.72 -6.22
CA GLY A 41 8.84 13.46 -5.43
C GLY A 41 7.53 12.69 -5.30
N PHE A 42 7.12 12.41 -4.06
CA PHE A 42 5.78 11.91 -3.76
C PHE A 42 4.77 13.05 -3.82
N VAL A 43 3.67 12.83 -4.54
CA VAL A 43 2.52 13.74 -4.59
C VAL A 43 1.28 12.92 -4.23
N GLN A 44 0.64 13.29 -3.11
CA GLN A 44 -0.50 12.56 -2.56
C GLN A 44 -1.65 12.39 -3.56
N SER A 45 -1.91 13.39 -4.42
CA SER A 45 -2.99 13.33 -5.41
C SER A 45 -2.76 12.29 -6.52
N TYR A 46 -1.58 11.69 -6.60
CA TYR A 46 -1.29 10.61 -7.56
C TYR A 46 -1.49 9.22 -6.95
N LEU A 47 -1.79 9.15 -5.66
CA LEU A 47 -2.04 7.89 -4.96
C LEU A 47 -3.47 7.43 -5.23
N THR A 48 -3.60 6.24 -5.82
CA THR A 48 -4.88 5.56 -5.97
C THR A 48 -4.93 4.35 -5.06
N ILE A 49 -6.13 4.07 -4.54
CA ILE A 49 -6.44 2.89 -3.74
C ILE A 49 -7.71 2.28 -4.34
N ASP A 50 -7.57 1.17 -5.03
CA ASP A 50 -8.66 0.53 -5.78
C ASP A 50 -8.95 -0.86 -5.22
N TYR A 51 -10.22 -1.21 -5.08
CA TYR A 51 -10.60 -2.57 -4.70
C TYR A 51 -10.21 -3.56 -5.79
N TYR A 52 -9.49 -4.61 -5.40
CA TYR A 52 -9.07 -5.68 -6.31
C TYR A 52 -9.96 -6.90 -6.20
N GLY A 53 -10.26 -7.33 -4.98
CA GLY A 53 -11.03 -8.54 -4.73
C GLY A 53 -10.67 -9.20 -3.42
N TYR A 54 -11.44 -10.21 -3.04
CA TYR A 54 -11.10 -11.12 -1.96
C TYR A 54 -9.98 -12.07 -2.39
N ASP A 55 -8.90 -12.17 -1.61
CA ASP A 55 -7.78 -13.08 -1.88
C ASP A 55 -7.81 -14.26 -0.89
N ASP A 56 -7.96 -15.46 -1.43
CA ASP A 56 -8.13 -16.70 -0.67
C ASP A 56 -6.86 -17.16 0.07
N ARG A 57 -5.69 -16.65 -0.31
CA ARG A 57 -4.41 -16.96 0.35
C ARG A 57 -4.25 -16.22 1.66
N VAL A 58 -4.89 -15.06 1.78
CA VAL A 58 -4.80 -14.15 2.95
C VAL A 58 -6.13 -14.03 3.69
N LEU A 59 -7.21 -14.52 3.08
CA LEU A 59 -8.57 -14.54 3.62
C LEU A 59 -9.15 -13.15 3.90
N GLU A 60 -8.72 -12.15 3.12
CA GLU A 60 -9.07 -10.74 3.30
C GLU A 60 -9.45 -10.08 1.97
N ASP A 61 -10.21 -9.00 2.05
CA ASP A 61 -10.45 -8.09 0.92
C ASP A 61 -9.19 -7.28 0.63
N VAL A 62 -8.70 -7.35 -0.60
CA VAL A 62 -7.48 -6.69 -1.03
C VAL A 62 -7.79 -5.44 -1.85
N TYR A 63 -7.11 -4.36 -1.48
CA TYR A 63 -7.11 -3.09 -2.18
C TYR A 63 -5.68 -2.82 -2.68
N ILE A 64 -5.53 -2.38 -3.93
CA ILE A 64 -4.24 -2.11 -4.53
C ILE A 64 -3.90 -0.64 -4.35
N VAL A 65 -2.71 -0.38 -3.82
CA VAL A 65 -2.15 0.96 -3.65
C VAL A 65 -1.19 1.22 -4.80
N ALA A 66 -1.48 2.21 -5.63
CA ALA A 66 -0.66 2.56 -6.79
C ALA A 66 -0.40 4.06 -6.87
N LEU A 67 0.66 4.42 -7.59
CA LEU A 67 0.90 5.79 -8.04
C LEU A 67 0.79 5.85 -9.56
N ASP A 68 0.02 6.81 -10.08
CA ASP A 68 -0.26 6.98 -11.52
C ASP A 68 0.96 6.87 -12.44
N LYS A 69 2.13 7.32 -11.97
CA LYS A 69 3.39 7.34 -12.75
C LYS A 69 4.39 6.24 -12.40
N TYR A 70 4.19 5.53 -11.29
CA TYR A 70 5.17 4.59 -10.75
C TYR A 70 4.63 3.17 -10.62
N GLY A 71 3.33 2.98 -10.87
CA GLY A 71 2.67 1.68 -10.81
C GLY A 71 2.31 1.29 -9.39
N VAL A 72 2.11 -0.02 -9.19
CA VAL A 72 1.68 -0.57 -7.91
C VAL A 72 2.81 -0.49 -6.88
N LEU A 73 2.49 0.03 -5.70
CA LEU A 73 3.39 0.11 -4.57
C LEU A 73 3.18 -1.02 -3.57
N GLY A 74 1.94 -1.47 -3.41
CA GLY A 74 1.55 -2.41 -2.37
C GLY A 74 0.05 -2.64 -2.33
N TRP A 75 -0.41 -3.15 -1.20
CA TRP A 75 -1.81 -3.51 -0.99
C TRP A 75 -2.28 -3.17 0.43
N LEU A 76 -3.59 -3.04 0.60
CA LEU A 76 -4.27 -2.91 1.89
C LEU A 76 -5.30 -4.03 2.07
N ASN A 77 -5.58 -4.42 3.32
CA ASN A 77 -6.68 -5.34 3.66
C ASN A 77 -7.99 -4.63 4.04
N GLY A 78 -8.11 -3.36 3.69
CA GLY A 78 -9.24 -2.50 4.03
C GLY A 78 -9.01 -1.06 3.61
N THR A 79 -10.04 -0.23 3.74
CA THR A 79 -9.95 1.21 3.50
C THR A 79 -9.97 1.99 4.80
N PHE A 80 -9.52 3.24 4.73
CA PHE A 80 -9.72 4.20 5.80
C PHE A 80 -11.17 4.70 5.71
N GLU A 81 -11.91 4.63 6.83
CA GLU A 81 -13.25 5.25 6.97
C GLU A 81 -13.15 6.75 7.24
#